data_AF-A0A8S2ZNB9-F1
#
_entry.id   AF-A0A8S2ZNB9-F1
#
_cell.length_a   1.000
_cell.length_b   1.000
_cell.length_c   1.000
_cell.angle_alpha   90.00
_cell.angle_beta   90.00
_cell.angle_gamma   90.00
#
_symmetry.space_group_name_H-M   'P 1'
#
loop_
_entity.id
_entity.type
_entity.pdbx_description
1 polymer ?
#
loop_
_entity_poly.entity_id
_entity_poly.type
_entity_poly.pdbx_seq_one_letter_code
_entity_poly.pdbx_strand_id
1 'polypeptide(L)'
;LHMCPQHQQHVQEIKRNNQEQKRENKLITAIVGSSMARNISVKNIESETDEVRLRFKSGSDCADALAWLLSSDGQRFMLNINHLVFILGTNDIHRAGA
;
A
#
# COMPACT_ATOMS: atom_id res chain seq x y z
N LEU A 1 -9.43 13.14 -42.57
CA LEU A 1 -9.95 14.07 -41.53
C LEU A 1 -8.76 14.65 -40.78
N HIS A 2 -8.34 15.88 -41.11
CA HIS A 2 -7.34 16.60 -40.31
C HIS A 2 -8.05 17.28 -39.14
N MET A 3 -7.72 16.87 -37.92
CA MET A 3 -8.22 17.56 -36.73
C MET A 3 -7.57 18.92 -36.62
N CYS A 4 -8.36 19.95 -36.28
CA CYS A 4 -7.81 21.28 -36.05
C CYS A 4 -6.94 21.29 -34.76
N PRO A 5 -5.88 22.12 -34.70
CA PRO A 5 -4.93 22.12 -33.59
C PRO A 5 -5.57 22.31 -32.20
N GLN A 6 -6.64 23.11 -32.11
CA GLN A 6 -7.40 23.32 -30.88
C GLN A 6 -8.07 22.04 -30.38
N HIS A 7 -8.55 21.17 -31.28
CA HIS A 7 -9.16 19.89 -30.92
C HIS A 7 -8.11 18.89 -30.44
N GLN A 8 -6.89 18.92 -31.00
CA GLN A 8 -5.78 18.10 -30.52
C GLN A 8 -5.33 18.49 -29.11
N GLN A 9 -5.22 19.78 -28.82
CA GLN A 9 -4.86 20.28 -27.49
C GLN A 9 -5.91 19.90 -26.44
N HIS A 10 -7.19 20.09 -26.75
CA HIS A 10 -8.28 19.73 -25.85
C HIS A 10 -8.31 18.22 -25.53
N VAL A 11 -8.10 17.37 -26.53
CA VAL A 11 -8.03 15.91 -26.32
C VAL A 11 -6.80 15.51 -25.48
N GLN A 12 -5.66 16.19 -25.63
CA GLN A 12 -4.48 15.93 -24.80
C GLN A 12 -4.72 16.35 -23.34
N GLU A 13 -5.38 17.48 -23.11
CA GLU A 13 -5.73 17.96 -21.78
C GLU A 13 -6.70 17.01 -21.06
N ILE A 14 -7.74 16.54 -21.75
CA ILE A 14 -8.66 15.53 -21.21
C ILE A 14 -7.91 14.25 -20.82
N LYS A 15 -6.99 13.77 -21.68
CA LYS A 15 -6.19 12.57 -21.38
C LYS A 15 -5.31 12.76 -20.14
N ARG A 16 -4.69 13.92 -19.98
CA ARG A 16 -3.86 14.26 -18.82
C ARG A 16 -4.71 14.27 -17.55
N ASN A 17 -5.82 15.00 -17.56
CA ASN A 17 -6.71 15.10 -16.39
C ASN A 17 -7.27 13.72 -15.98
N ASN A 18 -7.62 12.87 -16.95
CA ASN A 18 -8.07 11.50 -16.68
C ASN A 18 -6.96 10.61 -16.10
N GLN A 19 -5.70 10.81 -16.50
CA GLN A 19 -4.56 10.09 -15.90
C GLN A 19 -4.26 10.55 -14.49
N GLU A 20 -4.38 11.86 -14.21
CA GLU A 20 -4.23 12.44 -12.87
C GLU A 20 -5.33 11.92 -11.94
N GLN A 21 -6.60 11.96 -12.36
CA GLN A 21 -7.71 11.37 -11.60
C GLN A 21 -7.57 9.86 -11.35
N LYS A 22 -7.08 9.09 -12.33
CA LYS A 22 -6.79 7.66 -12.13
C LYS A 22 -5.67 7.42 -11.12
N ARG A 23 -4.68 8.31 -11.02
CA ARG A 23 -3.63 8.22 -10.00
C ARG A 23 -4.15 8.57 -8.61
N GLU A 24 -5.04 9.56 -8.51
CA GLU A 24 -5.67 9.95 -7.24
C GLU A 24 -6.63 8.88 -6.70
N ASN A 25 -7.30 8.14 -7.59
CA ASN A 25 -8.23 7.08 -7.20
C ASN A 25 -7.56 5.72 -6.92
N LYS A 26 -6.23 5.64 -6.96
CA LYS A 26 -5.53 4.38 -6.74
C LYS A 26 -5.66 3.96 -5.27
N LEU A 27 -6.40 2.88 -4.99
CA LEU A 27 -6.52 2.30 -3.67
C LEU A 27 -5.29 1.44 -3.38
N ILE A 28 -4.45 1.89 -2.44
CA ILE A 28 -3.23 1.20 -2.03
C ILE A 28 -3.40 0.64 -0.62
N THR A 29 -3.23 -0.67 -0.47
CA THR A 29 -3.27 -1.37 0.81
C THR A 29 -1.87 -1.80 1.23
N ALA A 30 -1.46 -1.40 2.43
CA ALA A 30 -0.23 -1.89 3.06
C ALA A 30 -0.55 -3.02 4.04
N ILE A 31 0.24 -4.10 3.96
CA ILE A 31 0.18 -5.21 4.91
C ILE A 31 1.52 -5.29 5.63
N VAL A 32 1.47 -5.10 6.95
CA VAL A 32 2.64 -5.12 7.84
C VAL A 32 2.50 -6.28 8.80
N GLY A 33 3.46 -7.20 8.82
CA GLY A 33 3.33 -8.36 9.71
C GLY A 33 4.59 -9.14 10.01
N SER A 34 4.41 -10.15 10.85
CA SER A 34 5.46 -11.10 11.22
C SER A 34 5.63 -12.21 10.15
N SER A 35 6.34 -13.29 10.49
CA SER A 35 6.41 -14.49 9.66
C SER A 35 5.03 -15.08 9.30
N MET A 36 4.00 -14.84 10.12
CA MET A 36 2.62 -15.28 9.85
C MET A 36 1.98 -14.59 8.66
N ALA A 37 2.39 -13.36 8.37
CA ALA A 37 1.85 -12.60 7.26
C ALA A 37 2.44 -13.02 5.90
N ARG A 38 3.57 -13.73 5.89
CA ARG A 38 4.27 -14.20 4.67
C ARG A 38 3.41 -15.15 3.83
N ASN A 39 2.50 -15.89 4.46
CA ASN A 39 1.65 -16.89 3.79
C ASN A 39 0.26 -16.35 3.44
N ILE A 40 -0.01 -15.07 3.64
CA ILE A 40 -1.31 -14.50 3.29
C ILE A 40 -1.42 -14.42 1.77
N SER A 41 -2.47 -15.06 1.24
CA SER A 41 -2.82 -14.94 -0.18
C SER A 41 -3.31 -13.52 -0.44
N VAL A 42 -2.46 -12.71 -1.09
CA VAL A 42 -2.82 -11.34 -1.52
C VAL A 42 -3.89 -11.31 -2.61
N LYS A 43 -4.17 -12.45 -3.26
CA LYS A 43 -5.12 -12.54 -4.37
C LYS A 43 -6.54 -12.05 -4.03
N ASN A 44 -6.97 -12.21 -2.77
CA ASN A 44 -8.29 -11.74 -2.32
C ASN A 44 -8.29 -10.25 -1.97
N ILE A 45 -7.12 -9.64 -1.80
CA ILE A 45 -6.95 -8.23 -1.49
C ILE A 45 -6.76 -7.45 -2.80
N GLU A 46 -6.05 -8.03 -3.77
CA GLU A 46 -5.86 -7.52 -5.13
C GLU A 46 -7.18 -7.33 -5.91
N SER A 47 -8.27 -7.99 -5.52
CA SER A 47 -9.60 -7.75 -6.12
C SER A 47 -10.28 -6.47 -5.64
N GLU A 48 -9.82 -5.89 -4.52
CA GLU A 48 -10.43 -4.71 -3.88
C GLU A 48 -9.48 -3.50 -3.81
N THR A 49 -8.22 -3.66 -4.24
CA THR A 49 -7.19 -2.62 -4.19
C THR A 49 -6.37 -2.63 -5.47
N ASP A 50 -5.94 -1.46 -5.94
CA ASP A 50 -5.10 -1.33 -7.14
C ASP A 50 -3.63 -1.70 -6.89
N GLU A 51 -3.18 -1.68 -5.64
CA GLU A 51 -1.81 -2.04 -5.25
C GLU A 51 -1.76 -2.56 -3.81
N VAL A 52 -1.04 -3.67 -3.62
CA VAL A 52 -0.72 -4.22 -2.30
C VAL A 52 0.77 -4.03 -2.03
N ARG A 53 1.11 -3.35 -0.94
CA ARG A 53 2.49 -3.24 -0.44
C ARG A 53 2.68 -4.15 0.76
N LEU A 54 3.75 -4.94 0.75
CA LEU A 54 4.02 -5.92 1.80
C LEU A 54 5.29 -5.58 2.57
N ARG A 55 5.22 -5.61 3.90
CA ARG A 55 6.37 -5.52 4.79
C ARG A 55 6.32 -6.64 5.82
N PHE A 56 7.31 -7.53 5.76
CA PHE A 56 7.42 -8.67 6.67
C PHE A 56 8.76 -8.68 7.38
N LYS A 57 8.73 -8.89 8.70
CA LYS A 57 9.92 -9.11 9.52
C LYS A 57 9.69 -10.32 10.43
N SER A 58 10.48 -11.39 10.24
CA SER A 58 10.38 -12.58 11.09
C SER A 58 10.68 -12.23 12.55
N GLY A 59 9.91 -12.79 13.49
CA GLY A 59 10.07 -12.49 14.92
C GLY A 59 9.63 -11.09 15.36
N SER A 60 9.12 -10.25 14.44
CA SER A 60 8.65 -8.90 14.76
C SER A 60 7.48 -8.96 15.73
N ASP A 61 7.59 -8.21 16.82
CA ASP A 61 6.52 -7.92 17.76
C ASP A 61 5.88 -6.55 17.45
N CYS A 62 4.91 -6.12 18.26
CA CYS A 62 4.23 -4.85 18.08
C CYS A 62 5.18 -3.65 18.29
N ALA A 63 6.14 -3.75 19.21
CA ALA A 63 7.11 -2.70 19.48
C ALA A 63 8.07 -2.47 18.29
N ASP A 64 8.56 -3.56 17.69
CA ASP A 64 9.35 -3.55 16.45
C ASP A 64 8.60 -2.88 15.29
N ALA A 65 7.31 -3.17 15.14
CA ALA A 65 6.48 -2.60 14.09
C ALA A 65 6.24 -1.11 14.30
N LEU A 66 5.97 -0.69 15.54
CA LEU A 66 5.81 0.71 15.90
C LEU A 66 7.10 1.50 15.67
N ALA A 67 8.24 0.99 16.14
CA ALA A 67 9.53 1.62 15.93
C ALA A 67 9.85 1.81 14.43
N TRP A 68 9.54 0.81 13.60
CA TRP A 68 9.67 0.94 12.16
C TRP A 68 8.69 1.96 11.56
N LEU A 69 7.42 1.97 11.97
CA LEU A 69 6.41 2.92 11.47
C LEU A 69 6.83 4.37 11.70
N LEU A 70 7.49 4.64 12.84
CA LEU A 70 8.02 5.96 13.21
C LEU A 70 9.35 6.31 12.54
N SER A 71 10.02 5.33 11.91
CA SER A 71 11.27 5.56 11.19
C SER A 71 11.03 6.23 9.83
N SER A 72 12.06 6.88 9.27
CA SER A 72 12.01 7.48 7.94
C SER A 72 11.65 6.47 6.84
N ASP A 73 12.05 5.20 6.99
CA ASP A 73 11.72 4.13 6.06
C ASP A 73 10.23 3.77 6.12
N GLY A 74 9.69 3.58 7.34
CA GLY A 74 8.27 3.33 7.55
C GLY A 74 7.41 4.48 7.03
N GLN A 75 7.76 5.73 7.33
CA GLN A 75 7.05 6.91 6.84
C GLN A 75 7.03 6.97 5.30
N ARG A 76 8.16 6.65 4.64
CA ARG A 76 8.22 6.59 3.16
C ARG A 76 7.37 5.45 2.59
N PHE A 77 7.41 4.28 3.22
CA PHE A 77 6.61 3.13 2.81
C PHE A 77 5.10 3.43 2.88
N MET A 78 4.70 4.19 3.90
CA MET A 78 3.32 4.57 4.18
C MET A 78 2.77 5.70 3.29
N LEU A 79 3.59 6.28 2.41
CA LEU A 79 3.13 7.34 1.50
C LEU A 79 2.02 6.83 0.56
N ASN A 80 0.91 7.56 0.53
CA ASN A 80 -0.27 7.28 -0.29
C ASN A 80 -0.92 5.92 0.00
N ILE A 81 -0.77 5.39 1.23
CA ILE A 81 -1.52 4.21 1.67
C ILE A 81 -2.93 4.62 2.09
N ASN A 82 -3.93 3.94 1.53
CA ASN A 82 -5.34 4.13 1.91
C ASN A 82 -5.70 3.21 3.07
N HIS A 83 -5.30 1.93 3.01
CA HIS A 83 -5.61 0.93 4.02
C HIS A 83 -4.34 0.34 4.60
N LEU A 84 -4.30 0.19 5.93
CA LEU A 84 -3.18 -0.43 6.64
C LEU A 84 -3.67 -1.62 7.45
N VAL A 85 -3.10 -2.80 7.17
CA VAL A 85 -3.43 -4.06 7.84
C VAL A 85 -2.21 -4.51 8.64
N PHE A 86 -2.42 -4.77 9.93
CA PHE A 86 -1.39 -5.33 10.81
C PHE A 86 -1.69 -6.79 11.13
N ILE A 87 -0.71 -7.67 10.88
CA ILE A 87 -0.71 -9.08 11.31
C ILE A 87 0.48 -9.28 12.25
N LEU A 88 0.27 -8.94 13.52
CA LEU A 88 1.27 -8.89 14.59
C LEU A 88 0.66 -9.47 15.89
N GLY A 89 1.44 -9.53 16.96
CA GLY A 89 0.97 -9.99 18.28
C GLY A 89 1.36 -11.42 18.65
N THR A 90 1.57 -12.31 17.66
CA THR A 90 1.94 -13.71 17.95
C THR A 90 3.28 -13.83 18.68
N ASN A 91 4.25 -12.97 18.33
CA ASN A 91 5.56 -12.96 18.99
C ASN A 91 5.52 -12.26 20.36
N ASP A 92 4.61 -11.31 20.55
CA ASP A 92 4.37 -10.63 21.83
C ASP A 92 3.85 -11.65 22.87
N ILE A 93 2.86 -12.46 22.48
CA ILE A 93 2.32 -13.55 23.31
C ILE A 93 3.41 -14.57 23.67
N HIS A 94 4.20 -15.00 22.67
CA HIS A 94 5.29 -15.95 22.91
C HIS A 94 6.33 -15.42 23.91
N ARG A 95 6.69 -14.13 23.84
CA ARG A 95 7.64 -13.51 24.79
C ARG A 95 7.06 -13.34 26.19
N ALA A 96 5.74 -13.17 26.30
CA ALA A 96 5.07 -13.09 27.59
C ALA A 96 5.03 -14.45 28.33
N GLY A 97 5.49 -15.54 27.70
CA GLY A 97 5.57 -16.87 28.32
C GLY A 97 4.24 -17.64 28.31
N ALA A 98 3.35 -17.32 27.37
CA ALA A 98 2.08 -18.02 27.13
C ALA A 98 2.24 -19.23 26.21
#